data_AF-A0A7L1ERW6-F1
#
_entry.id   AF-A0A7L1ERW6-F1
#
_cell.length_a   1.000
_cell.length_b   1.000
_cell.length_c   1.000
_cell.angle_alpha   90.00
_cell.angle_beta   90.00
_cell.angle_gamma   90.00
#
_symmetry.space_group_name_H-M   'P 1'
#
loop_
_entity.id
_entity.type
_entity.pdbx_description
1 polymer ?
#
loop_
_entity_poly.entity_id
_entity_poly.type
_entity_poly.pdbx_seq_one_letter_code
_entity_poly.pdbx_strand_id
1 'polypeptide(L)'
;FLLVFDFDETIVDENSDDSVVRGRALPEALRQSPRGGAYNEHMQRVLGWLGEQGVRPADFRAVYENIPLSPGMAELFQFLSKHHELFELVLLSDANTFGIEAKLRAAGLRSLFRKIFSNPASIDRRGFLTLGPYHSHQCPRCPANMCKRKILSEYLQQRAREDAEFQRVFYVGDGANDFCPAGILTEADVAFPRKGYPMHRLIQESQEKQPGAFQAAVVPWESATEVARYLQEMLRR
;
A
#
# COMPACT_ATOMS: atom_id res chain seq x y z
N PHE A 1 0.37 -2.73 -19.22
CA PHE A 1 0.77 -1.70 -18.23
C PHE A 1 0.78 -2.29 -16.82
N LEU A 2 1.56 -1.73 -15.89
CA LEU A 2 1.56 -2.14 -14.48
C LEU A 2 0.97 -1.03 -13.61
N LEU A 3 -0.04 -1.35 -12.80
CA LEU A 3 -0.52 -0.48 -11.72
C LEU A 3 -0.10 -1.06 -10.37
N VAL A 4 0.52 -0.20 -9.57
CA VAL A 4 1.04 -0.50 -8.24
C VAL A 4 0.24 0.36 -7.25
N PHE A 5 -0.38 -0.27 -6.26
CA PHE A 5 -1.15 0.42 -5.23
C PHE A 5 -0.54 0.21 -3.84
N ASP A 6 -0.45 1.26 -3.04
CA ASP A 6 -0.50 1.11 -1.58
C ASP A 6 -1.94 0.80 -1.12
N PHE A 7 -2.11 0.41 0.14
CA PHE A 7 -3.38 0.08 0.75
C PHE A 7 -3.91 1.20 1.65
N ASP A 8 -3.26 1.43 2.80
CA ASP A 8 -3.66 2.45 3.78
C ASP A 8 -3.65 3.83 3.16
N GLU A 9 -4.67 4.63 3.47
CA GLU A 9 -4.82 6.00 2.94
C GLU A 9 -4.71 6.10 1.39
N THR A 10 -4.81 4.97 0.67
CA THR A 10 -4.67 4.86 -0.78
C THR A 10 -5.85 4.11 -1.35
N ILE A 11 -5.95 2.78 -1.16
CA ILE A 11 -7.15 2.00 -1.51
C ILE A 11 -8.26 2.24 -0.50
N VAL A 12 -7.91 2.22 0.78
CA VAL A 12 -8.82 2.55 1.88
C VAL A 12 -8.58 3.98 2.36
N ASP A 13 -9.63 4.65 2.83
CA ASP A 13 -9.59 6.08 3.18
C ASP A 13 -9.03 6.36 4.59
N GLU A 14 -8.51 5.33 5.25
CA GLU A 14 -8.03 5.41 6.63
C GLU A 14 -6.73 4.61 6.76
N ASN A 15 -5.91 4.95 7.76
CA ASN A 15 -4.89 4.05 8.26
C ASN A 15 -5.55 2.83 8.95
N SER A 16 -5.27 1.63 8.47
CA SER A 16 -5.94 0.42 8.93
C SER A 16 -5.47 -0.07 10.29
N ASP A 17 -4.25 0.23 10.71
CA ASP A 17 -3.79 -0.07 12.07
C ASP A 17 -4.47 0.86 13.09
N ASP A 18 -4.60 2.15 12.78
CA ASP A 18 -5.38 3.11 13.57
C ASP A 18 -6.84 2.68 13.70
N SER A 19 -7.41 2.17 12.60
CA SER A 19 -8.79 1.63 12.57
C SER A 19 -8.95 0.44 13.53
N VAL A 20 -7.97 -0.47 13.57
CA VAL A 20 -7.97 -1.64 14.44
C VAL A 20 -7.88 -1.27 15.93
N VAL A 21 -7.17 -0.21 16.28
CA VAL A 21 -7.01 0.24 17.67
C VAL A 21 -8.08 1.25 18.11
N ARG A 22 -8.85 1.81 17.19
CA ARG A 22 -9.88 2.83 17.47
C ARG A 22 -10.87 2.36 18.53
N GLY A 23 -11.07 3.20 19.54
CA GLY A 23 -11.98 2.92 20.66
C GLY A 23 -11.50 1.86 21.65
N ARG A 24 -10.24 1.39 21.53
CA ARG A 24 -9.66 0.39 22.44
C ARG A 24 -8.73 1.05 23.44
N ALA A 25 -8.88 0.70 24.72
CA ALA A 25 -8.12 1.28 25.81
C ALA A 25 -6.70 0.69 25.91
N LEU A 26 -5.83 1.02 24.93
CA LEU A 26 -4.44 0.57 24.94
C LEU A 26 -3.69 1.10 26.19
N PRO A 27 -2.81 0.28 26.80
CA PRO A 27 -1.86 0.73 27.82
C PRO A 27 -0.97 1.84 27.26
N GLU A 28 -0.52 2.76 28.10
CA GLU A 28 0.29 3.92 27.67
C GLU A 28 1.54 3.51 26.86
N ALA A 29 2.21 2.43 27.27
CA ALA A 29 3.38 1.87 26.59
C ALA A 29 3.10 1.35 25.16
N LEU A 30 1.83 1.14 24.81
CA LEU A 30 1.38 0.70 23.48
C LEU A 30 0.65 1.80 22.70
N ARG A 31 0.44 3.00 23.28
CA ARG A 31 -0.19 4.13 22.56
C ARG A 31 0.78 4.87 21.66
N GLN A 32 2.07 4.86 21.98
CA GLN A 32 3.07 5.60 21.23
C GLN A 32 3.69 4.70 20.16
N SER A 33 3.55 5.11 18.89
CA SER A 33 4.27 4.51 17.78
C SER A 33 5.79 4.66 17.99
N PRO A 34 6.59 3.61 17.75
CA PRO A 34 8.01 3.63 18.02
C PRO A 34 8.73 4.60 17.07
N ARG A 35 9.75 5.29 17.60
CA ARG A 35 10.69 6.06 16.77
C ARG A 35 11.59 5.09 15.99
N GLY A 36 11.85 5.37 14.71
CA GLY A 36 12.94 4.72 13.97
C GLY A 36 12.62 3.38 13.29
N GLY A 37 11.38 3.15 12.86
CA GLY A 37 11.07 2.05 11.92
C GLY A 37 10.80 0.69 12.54
N ALA A 38 10.64 0.59 13.87
CA ALA A 38 10.19 -0.62 14.57
C ALA A 38 8.65 -0.79 14.56
N TYR A 39 7.98 -0.25 13.54
CA TYR A 39 6.52 -0.16 13.48
C TYR A 39 5.85 -1.54 13.48
N ASN A 40 6.37 -2.48 12.67
CA ASN A 40 5.86 -3.85 12.62
C ASN A 40 5.97 -4.57 13.98
N GLU A 41 7.11 -4.43 14.68
CA GLU A 41 7.32 -5.00 16.02
C GLU A 41 6.38 -4.38 17.06
N HIS A 42 6.10 -3.08 16.95
CA HIS A 42 5.12 -2.43 17.81
C HIS A 42 3.71 -2.97 17.57
N MET A 43 3.28 -3.07 16.30
CA MET A 43 1.98 -3.63 15.97
C MET A 43 1.83 -5.09 16.42
N GLN A 44 2.90 -5.90 16.39
CA GLN A 44 2.90 -7.24 16.97
C GLN A 44 2.57 -7.22 18.47
N ARG A 45 3.16 -6.29 19.24
CA ARG A 45 2.86 -6.15 20.68
C ARG A 45 1.43 -5.68 20.92
N VAL A 46 0.94 -4.74 20.11
CA VAL A 46 -0.45 -4.26 20.17
C VAL A 46 -1.44 -5.41 19.94
N LEU A 47 -1.25 -6.18 18.87
CA LEU A 47 -2.11 -7.32 18.54
C LEU A 47 -2.06 -8.43 19.59
N GLY A 48 -0.86 -8.72 20.13
CA GLY A 48 -0.69 -9.65 21.24
C GLY A 48 -1.49 -9.23 22.47
N TRP A 49 -1.38 -7.96 22.88
CA TRP A 49 -2.16 -7.42 24.01
C TRP A 49 -3.67 -7.47 23.75
N LEU A 50 -4.11 -7.12 22.54
CA LEU A 50 -5.53 -7.19 22.16
C LEU A 50 -6.07 -8.63 22.24
N GLY A 51 -5.27 -9.62 21.82
CA GLY A 51 -5.58 -11.03 21.99
C GLY A 51 -5.82 -11.42 23.45
N GLU A 52 -4.97 -10.91 24.36
CA GLU A 52 -5.09 -11.10 25.81
C GLU A 52 -6.35 -10.46 26.39
N GLN A 53 -6.79 -9.33 25.82
CA GLN A 53 -8.07 -8.70 26.19
C GLN A 53 -9.31 -9.37 25.58
N GLY A 54 -9.14 -10.51 24.91
CA GLY A 54 -10.26 -11.27 24.37
C GLY A 54 -10.63 -10.95 22.92
N VAL A 55 -9.93 -10.03 22.25
CA VAL A 55 -10.15 -9.76 20.82
C VAL A 55 -9.69 -10.96 20.00
N ARG A 56 -10.47 -11.35 18.99
CA ARG A 56 -10.21 -12.48 18.11
C ARG A 56 -10.07 -12.05 16.65
N PRO A 57 -9.50 -12.89 15.77
CA PRO A 57 -9.40 -12.64 14.33
C PRO A 57 -10.71 -12.19 13.67
N ALA A 58 -11.86 -12.72 14.10
CA ALA A 58 -13.16 -12.30 13.58
C ALA A 58 -13.47 -10.81 13.85
N ASP A 59 -13.10 -10.30 15.01
CA ASP A 59 -13.30 -8.88 15.37
C ASP A 59 -12.42 -7.97 14.51
N PHE A 60 -11.16 -8.37 14.29
CA PHE A 60 -10.26 -7.65 13.40
C PHE A 60 -10.78 -7.65 11.96
N ARG A 61 -11.25 -8.81 11.47
CA ARG A 61 -11.84 -8.93 10.14
C ARG A 61 -13.01 -7.96 9.96
N ALA A 62 -13.93 -7.92 10.92
CA ALA A 62 -15.08 -7.01 10.88
C ALA A 62 -14.65 -5.54 10.80
N VAL A 63 -13.56 -5.14 11.48
CA VAL A 63 -13.00 -3.78 11.33
C VAL A 63 -12.50 -3.57 9.90
N TYR A 64 -11.61 -4.44 9.40
CA TYR A 64 -11.03 -4.30 8.06
C TYR A 64 -12.07 -4.26 6.94
N GLU A 65 -13.10 -5.10 7.00
CA GLU A 65 -14.16 -5.14 5.99
C GLU A 65 -14.95 -3.83 5.91
N ASN A 66 -15.10 -3.14 7.05
CA ASN A 66 -15.87 -1.90 7.17
C ASN A 66 -15.06 -0.61 6.94
N ILE A 67 -13.72 -0.68 6.79
CA ILE A 67 -12.93 0.51 6.46
C ILE A 67 -13.41 1.06 5.10
N PRO A 68 -13.77 2.34 4.96
CA PRO A 68 -14.22 2.88 3.69
C PRO A 68 -13.14 2.82 2.61
N LEU A 69 -13.54 2.66 1.35
CA LEU A 69 -12.64 2.88 0.22
C LEU A 69 -12.38 4.39 0.07
N SER A 70 -11.19 4.75 -0.41
CA SER A 70 -10.87 6.14 -0.74
C SER A 70 -11.86 6.71 -1.76
N PRO A 71 -12.13 8.03 -1.74
CA PRO A 71 -13.04 8.67 -2.68
C PRO A 71 -12.69 8.36 -4.15
N GLY A 72 -13.65 7.86 -4.93
CA GLY A 72 -13.44 7.53 -6.35
C GLY A 72 -12.78 6.18 -6.63
N MET A 73 -12.38 5.43 -5.59
CA MET A 73 -11.62 4.19 -5.75
C MET A 73 -12.48 3.05 -6.34
N ALA A 74 -13.77 3.02 -6.01
CA ALA A 74 -14.70 2.05 -6.58
C ALA A 74 -14.83 2.24 -8.10
N GLU A 75 -14.93 3.48 -8.56
CA GLU A 75 -14.99 3.85 -9.98
C GLU A 75 -13.68 3.50 -10.70
N LEU A 76 -12.53 3.76 -10.07
CA LEU A 76 -11.23 3.37 -10.60
C LEU A 76 -11.13 1.86 -10.80
N PHE A 77 -11.51 1.05 -9.80
CA PHE A 77 -11.47 -0.41 -9.95
C PHE A 77 -12.51 -0.94 -10.93
N GLN A 78 -13.68 -0.30 -11.05
CA GLN A 78 -14.64 -0.64 -12.09
C GLN A 78 -14.07 -0.40 -13.49
N PHE A 79 -13.37 0.70 -13.69
CA PHE A 79 -12.64 0.98 -14.93
C PHE A 79 -11.56 -0.08 -15.18
N LEU A 80 -10.70 -0.36 -14.20
CA LEU A 80 -9.61 -1.34 -14.34
C LEU A 80 -10.11 -2.75 -14.63
N SER A 81 -11.24 -3.16 -14.04
CA SER A 81 -11.90 -4.45 -14.31
C SER A 81 -12.32 -4.60 -15.79
N LYS A 82 -12.81 -3.51 -16.40
CA LYS A 82 -13.19 -3.48 -17.83
C LYS A 82 -11.99 -3.51 -18.78
N HIS A 83 -10.78 -3.29 -18.27
CA HIS A 83 -9.53 -3.21 -19.03
C HIS A 83 -8.44 -4.13 -18.44
N HIS A 84 -8.84 -5.25 -17.82
CA HIS A 84 -7.95 -6.16 -17.10
C HIS A 84 -6.92 -6.83 -18.01
N GLU A 85 -7.18 -6.89 -19.31
CA GLU A 85 -6.24 -7.34 -20.34
C GLU A 85 -5.10 -6.34 -20.60
N LEU A 86 -5.30 -5.05 -20.30
CA LEU A 86 -4.31 -3.98 -20.49
C LEU A 86 -3.51 -3.69 -19.22
N PHE A 87 -4.11 -3.91 -18.06
CA PHE A 87 -3.56 -3.54 -16.76
C PHE A 87 -3.32 -4.76 -15.87
N GLU A 88 -2.06 -4.95 -15.50
CA GLU A 88 -1.70 -5.83 -14.40
C GLU A 88 -1.68 -5.04 -13.10
N LEU A 89 -2.39 -5.50 -12.07
CA LEU A 89 -2.48 -4.82 -10.77
C LEU A 89 -1.70 -5.59 -9.71
N VAL A 90 -0.89 -4.85 -8.95
CA VAL A 90 -0.23 -5.34 -7.74
C VAL A 90 -0.42 -4.38 -6.58
N LEU A 91 -0.44 -4.94 -5.37
CA LEU A 91 -0.54 -4.17 -4.13
C LEU A 91 0.76 -4.32 -3.34
N LEU A 92 1.39 -3.21 -2.96
CA LEU A 92 2.59 -3.16 -2.11
C LEU A 92 2.28 -2.31 -0.88
N SER A 93 2.07 -2.97 0.26
CA SER A 93 1.66 -2.26 1.48
C SER A 93 2.38 -2.75 2.73
N ASP A 94 2.70 -1.79 3.60
CA ASP A 94 3.27 -2.05 4.92
C ASP A 94 2.22 -2.47 5.96
N ALA A 95 0.93 -2.54 5.58
CA ALA A 95 -0.10 -3.20 6.37
C ALA A 95 0.16 -4.71 6.49
N ASN A 96 -0.87 -5.48 6.86
CA ASN A 96 -0.77 -6.93 6.96
C ASN A 96 -1.69 -7.67 5.99
N THR A 97 -1.26 -8.86 5.56
CA THR A 97 -1.99 -9.67 4.59
C THR A 97 -3.38 -10.07 5.06
N PHE A 98 -3.61 -10.24 6.36
CA PHE A 98 -4.92 -10.62 6.91
C PHE A 98 -5.97 -9.53 6.66
N GLY A 99 -5.65 -8.29 6.99
CA GLY A 99 -6.54 -7.14 6.83
C GLY A 99 -6.79 -6.78 5.36
N ILE A 100 -5.72 -6.76 4.56
CA ILE A 100 -5.82 -6.51 3.12
C ILE A 100 -6.73 -7.55 2.45
N GLU A 101 -6.50 -8.84 2.70
CA GLU A 101 -7.31 -9.91 2.11
C GLU A 101 -8.77 -9.82 2.55
N ALA A 102 -9.05 -9.52 3.82
CA ALA A 102 -10.40 -9.30 4.32
C ALA A 102 -11.10 -8.16 3.58
N LYS A 103 -10.49 -6.97 3.54
CA LYS A 103 -11.07 -5.80 2.88
C LYS A 103 -11.29 -6.02 1.38
N LEU A 104 -10.28 -6.53 0.68
CA LEU A 104 -10.37 -6.73 -0.77
C LEU A 104 -11.41 -7.78 -1.15
N ARG A 105 -11.59 -8.82 -0.34
CA ARG A 105 -12.63 -9.84 -0.58
C ARG A 105 -14.02 -9.29 -0.31
N ALA A 106 -14.21 -8.60 0.82
CA ALA A 106 -15.50 -7.97 1.13
C ALA A 106 -15.92 -6.93 0.08
N ALA A 107 -14.95 -6.21 -0.51
CA ALA A 107 -15.20 -5.26 -1.59
C ALA A 107 -15.31 -5.89 -2.98
N GLY A 108 -15.10 -7.21 -3.13
CA GLY A 108 -15.12 -7.88 -4.45
C GLY A 108 -13.94 -7.53 -5.36
N LEU A 109 -12.84 -7.00 -4.80
CA LEU A 109 -11.69 -6.48 -5.55
C LEU A 109 -10.52 -7.46 -5.62
N ARG A 110 -10.53 -8.50 -4.77
CA ARG A 110 -9.37 -9.39 -4.59
C ARG A 110 -8.88 -10.06 -5.89
N SER A 111 -9.80 -10.43 -6.79
CA SER A 111 -9.48 -11.11 -8.04
C SER A 111 -8.80 -10.19 -9.07
N LEU A 112 -8.88 -8.87 -8.91
CA LEU A 112 -8.22 -7.91 -9.80
C LEU A 112 -6.70 -7.91 -9.60
N PHE A 113 -6.24 -8.21 -8.39
CA PHE A 113 -4.82 -8.16 -8.04
C PHE A 113 -4.12 -9.47 -8.39
N ARG A 114 -3.09 -9.38 -9.25
CA ARG A 114 -2.22 -10.51 -9.58
C ARG A 114 -1.38 -10.93 -8.38
N LYS A 115 -0.79 -9.95 -7.67
CA LYS A 115 -0.01 -10.18 -6.44
C LYS A 115 -0.28 -9.12 -5.38
N ILE A 116 -0.21 -9.57 -4.13
CA ILE A 116 -0.25 -8.73 -2.93
C ILE A 116 1.05 -8.98 -2.18
N PHE A 117 1.84 -7.93 -2.02
CA PHE A 117 3.10 -7.93 -1.29
C PHE A 117 2.91 -7.12 -0.02
N SER A 118 2.91 -7.80 1.13
CA SER A 118 2.63 -7.16 2.41
C SER A 118 3.10 -8.03 3.57
N ASN A 119 3.19 -7.46 4.77
CA ASN A 119 3.67 -8.17 5.95
C ASN A 119 2.78 -9.40 6.23
N PRO A 120 3.35 -10.62 6.29
CA PRO A 120 2.57 -11.82 6.51
C PRO A 120 1.88 -11.77 7.87
N ALA A 121 0.63 -12.23 7.90
CA ALA A 121 -0.13 -12.42 9.11
C ALA A 121 -0.59 -13.87 9.26
N SER A 122 -0.59 -14.37 10.48
CA SER A 122 -1.02 -15.72 10.82
C SER A 122 -1.76 -15.73 12.16
N ILE A 123 -2.42 -16.85 12.47
CA ILE A 123 -3.06 -17.07 13.77
C ILE A 123 -2.19 -18.05 14.54
N ASP A 124 -1.75 -17.66 15.74
CA ASP A 124 -0.93 -18.50 16.59
C ASP A 124 -1.74 -19.59 17.32
N ARG A 125 -1.06 -20.42 18.12
CA ARG A 125 -1.71 -21.51 18.89
C ARG A 125 -2.68 -21.01 19.96
N ARG A 126 -2.58 -19.75 20.38
CA ARG A 126 -3.50 -19.10 21.34
C ARG A 126 -4.74 -18.55 20.64
N GLY A 127 -4.77 -18.55 19.30
CA GLY A 127 -5.82 -17.96 18.50
C GLY A 127 -5.62 -16.45 18.25
N PHE A 128 -4.41 -15.93 18.46
CA PHE A 128 -4.12 -14.50 18.33
C PHE A 128 -3.56 -14.19 16.94
N LEU A 129 -3.89 -13.00 16.43
CA LEU A 129 -3.32 -12.52 15.18
C LEU A 129 -1.86 -12.11 15.42
N THR A 130 -0.94 -12.67 14.65
CA THR A 130 0.49 -12.36 14.69
C THR A 130 0.97 -11.86 13.33
N LEU A 131 1.94 -10.94 13.35
CA LEU A 131 2.55 -10.38 12.14
C LEU A 131 4.01 -10.85 12.03
N GLY A 132 4.52 -10.92 10.81
CA GLY A 132 5.94 -11.04 10.53
C GLY A 132 6.40 -9.97 9.55
N PRO A 133 7.71 -9.74 9.42
CA PRO A 133 8.25 -8.87 8.37
C PRO A 133 8.08 -9.52 6.99
N TYR A 134 7.84 -8.73 5.95
CA TYR A 134 7.78 -9.24 4.58
C TYR A 134 9.16 -9.76 4.12
N HIS A 135 10.23 -8.99 4.35
CA HIS A 135 11.58 -9.40 4.01
C HIS A 135 12.64 -8.68 4.84
N SER A 136 13.91 -9.06 4.68
CA SER A 136 15.05 -8.29 5.18
C SER A 136 15.72 -7.50 4.05
N HIS A 137 16.23 -6.31 4.36
CA HIS A 137 16.94 -5.43 3.42
C HIS A 137 17.92 -4.49 4.13
N GLN A 138 18.74 -3.81 3.33
CA GLN A 138 19.73 -2.83 3.80
C GLN A 138 19.39 -1.39 3.39
N CYS A 139 18.17 -1.14 2.89
CA CYS A 139 17.73 0.22 2.55
C CYS A 139 17.72 1.11 3.79
N PRO A 140 18.47 2.23 3.82
CA PRO A 140 18.56 3.11 5.00
C PRO A 140 17.34 4.01 5.19
N ARG A 141 16.41 4.03 4.23
CA ARG A 141 15.23 4.92 4.23
C ARG A 141 13.92 4.20 4.56
N CYS A 142 13.91 2.88 4.55
CA CYS A 142 12.69 2.09 4.74
C CYS A 142 12.68 1.45 6.13
N PRO A 143 11.50 1.20 6.71
CA PRO A 143 11.40 0.45 7.96
C PRO A 143 11.93 -0.97 7.75
N ALA A 144 12.41 -1.62 8.82
CA ALA A 144 13.20 -2.86 8.70
C ALA A 144 12.45 -4.05 8.09
N ASN A 145 11.12 -4.02 8.14
CA ASN A 145 10.24 -5.11 7.74
C ASN A 145 9.92 -5.12 6.24
N MET A 146 10.03 -3.99 5.54
CA MET A 146 9.63 -3.89 4.14
C MET A 146 10.27 -2.70 3.42
N CYS A 147 10.72 -2.97 2.19
CA CYS A 147 11.23 -1.95 1.27
C CYS A 147 10.51 -2.11 -0.07
N LYS A 148 9.49 -1.26 -0.29
CA LYS A 148 8.64 -1.32 -1.48
C LYS A 148 9.44 -1.18 -2.78
N ARG A 149 10.54 -0.40 -2.80
CA ARG A 149 11.44 -0.29 -3.97
C ARG A 149 12.06 -1.62 -4.36
N LYS A 150 12.60 -2.36 -3.39
CA LYS A 150 13.23 -3.66 -3.63
C LYS A 150 12.20 -4.65 -4.18
N ILE A 151 11.01 -4.69 -3.58
CA ILE A 151 9.91 -5.55 -4.01
C ILE A 151 9.48 -5.23 -5.44
N LEU A 152 9.26 -3.96 -5.77
CA LEU A 152 8.88 -3.55 -7.12
C LEU A 152 9.98 -3.88 -8.13
N SER A 153 11.26 -3.68 -7.78
CA SER A 153 12.40 -4.02 -8.66
C SER A 153 12.46 -5.52 -8.94
N GLU A 154 12.33 -6.35 -7.91
CA GLU A 154 12.33 -7.82 -8.02
C GLU A 154 11.12 -8.29 -8.83
N TYR A 155 9.96 -7.66 -8.65
CA TYR A 155 8.76 -7.97 -9.40
C TYR A 155 8.92 -7.67 -10.90
N LEU A 156 9.42 -6.48 -11.24
CA LEU A 156 9.69 -6.11 -12.64
C LEU A 156 10.70 -7.07 -13.29
N GLN A 157 11.77 -7.44 -12.58
CA GLN A 157 12.74 -8.43 -13.05
C GLN A 157 12.12 -9.82 -13.23
N GLN A 158 11.24 -10.24 -12.32
CA GLN A 158 10.50 -11.50 -12.46
C GLN A 158 9.62 -11.47 -13.72
N ARG A 159 8.84 -10.40 -13.92
CA ARG A 159 7.94 -10.30 -15.08
C ARG A 159 8.70 -10.25 -16.41
N ALA A 160 9.85 -9.57 -16.46
CA ALA A 160 10.71 -9.59 -17.63
C ALA A 160 11.23 -11.00 -17.97
N ARG A 161 11.54 -11.85 -16.98
CA ARG A 161 11.91 -13.27 -17.21
C ARG A 161 10.72 -14.14 -17.65
N GLU A 162 9.50 -13.67 -17.43
CA GLU A 162 8.25 -14.28 -17.88
C GLU A 162 7.78 -13.67 -19.22
N ASP A 163 8.70 -13.03 -19.97
CA ASP A 163 8.45 -12.34 -21.24
C ASP A 163 7.33 -11.29 -21.19
N ALA A 164 7.12 -10.68 -20.01
CA ALA A 164 6.16 -9.62 -19.78
C ALA A 164 6.88 -8.30 -19.47
N GLU A 165 7.00 -7.45 -20.49
CA GLU A 165 7.51 -6.09 -20.34
C GLU A 165 6.38 -5.07 -20.18
N PHE A 166 6.55 -4.14 -19.25
CA PHE A 166 5.60 -3.06 -19.05
C PHE A 166 6.06 -1.80 -19.76
N GLN A 167 5.23 -1.29 -20.66
CA GLN A 167 5.47 0.00 -21.32
C GLN A 167 5.51 1.17 -20.33
N ARG A 168 4.77 1.05 -19.21
CA ARG A 168 4.61 2.08 -18.19
C ARG A 168 4.20 1.47 -16.87
N VAL A 169 4.80 1.96 -15.80
CA VAL A 169 4.45 1.75 -14.41
C VAL A 169 3.67 2.96 -13.88
N PHE A 170 2.54 2.69 -13.26
CA PHE A 170 1.70 3.65 -12.58
C PHE A 170 1.74 3.33 -11.09
N TYR A 171 2.28 4.23 -10.28
CA TYR A 171 2.39 4.03 -8.83
C TYR A 171 1.40 4.94 -8.10
N VAL A 172 0.44 4.36 -7.38
CA VAL A 172 -0.57 5.07 -6.58
C VAL A 172 -0.28 4.83 -5.10
N GLY A 173 -0.01 5.90 -4.36
CA GLY A 173 0.35 5.82 -2.94
C GLY A 173 0.19 7.16 -2.23
N ASP A 174 0.35 7.17 -0.92
CA ASP A 174 0.21 8.36 -0.07
C ASP A 174 1.42 8.57 0.84
N GLY A 175 2.04 7.50 1.32
CA GLY A 175 2.91 7.50 2.48
C GLY A 175 4.39 7.77 2.19
N ALA A 176 5.17 8.02 3.24
CA ALA A 176 6.63 8.22 3.09
C ALA A 176 7.34 6.95 2.59
N ASN A 177 6.80 5.78 2.91
CA ASN A 177 7.24 4.47 2.44
C ASN A 177 7.04 4.27 0.92
N ASP A 178 6.16 5.05 0.27
CA ASP A 178 5.93 5.06 -1.17
C ASP A 178 6.90 5.94 -1.96
N PHE A 179 7.64 6.81 -1.27
CA PHE A 179 8.65 7.65 -1.92
C PHE A 179 9.87 6.82 -2.38
N CYS A 180 10.23 5.75 -1.66
CA CYS A 180 11.39 4.93 -2.02
C CYS A 180 11.24 4.21 -3.38
N PRO A 181 10.10 3.55 -3.69
CA PRO A 181 9.79 3.03 -5.03
C PRO A 181 9.95 4.04 -6.14
N ALA A 182 9.65 5.31 -5.87
CA ALA A 182 9.70 6.34 -6.90
C ALA A 182 11.12 6.54 -7.49
N GLY A 183 12.17 6.16 -6.75
CA GLY A 183 13.55 6.19 -7.24
C GLY A 183 13.92 5.13 -8.29
N ILE A 184 12.98 4.29 -8.74
CA ILE A 184 13.15 3.42 -9.91
C ILE A 184 12.18 3.75 -11.05
N LEU A 185 11.30 4.75 -10.85
CA LEU A 185 10.40 5.20 -11.90
C LEU A 185 11.17 6.09 -12.88
N THR A 186 10.91 5.88 -14.16
CA THR A 186 11.54 6.56 -15.29
C THR A 186 10.64 7.68 -15.83
N GLU A 187 11.12 8.44 -16.81
CA GLU A 187 10.32 9.46 -17.53
C GLU A 187 9.09 8.89 -18.24
N ALA A 188 9.09 7.59 -18.55
CA ALA A 188 7.94 6.91 -19.12
C ALA A 188 6.85 6.66 -18.08
N ASP A 189 7.17 6.67 -16.78
CA ASP A 189 6.29 6.26 -15.69
C ASP A 189 5.51 7.41 -15.07
N VAL A 190 4.51 7.08 -14.25
CA VAL A 190 3.66 8.06 -13.58
C VAL A 190 3.50 7.71 -12.11
N ALA A 191 3.75 8.69 -11.24
CA ALA A 191 3.42 8.64 -9.83
C ALA A 191 2.12 9.42 -9.58
N PHE A 192 1.19 8.78 -8.87
CA PHE A 192 -0.05 9.36 -8.37
C PHE A 192 0.03 9.47 -6.83
N PRO A 193 0.72 10.49 -6.30
CA PRO A 193 0.74 10.70 -4.86
C PRO A 193 -0.59 11.27 -4.38
N ARG A 194 -1.14 10.76 -3.27
CA ARG A 194 -2.32 11.37 -2.64
C ARG A 194 -1.95 12.80 -2.21
N LYS A 195 -2.73 13.77 -2.67
CA LYS A 195 -2.40 15.18 -2.55
C LYS A 195 -2.39 15.59 -1.08
N GLY A 196 -1.30 16.24 -0.68
CA GLY A 196 -1.10 16.69 0.70
C GLY A 196 -0.55 15.63 1.64
N TYR A 197 -0.41 14.38 1.22
CA TYR A 197 0.18 13.29 2.01
C TYR A 197 1.72 13.22 1.90
N PRO A 198 2.41 12.46 2.75
CA PRO A 198 3.87 12.46 2.80
C PRO A 198 4.58 12.17 1.46
N MET A 199 4.10 11.23 0.64
CA MET A 199 4.65 10.96 -0.69
C MET A 199 4.63 12.22 -1.55
N HIS A 200 3.50 12.93 -1.58
CA HIS A 200 3.35 14.17 -2.34
C HIS A 200 4.36 15.23 -1.92
N ARG A 201 4.48 15.47 -0.60
CA ARG A 201 5.40 16.47 -0.05
C ARG A 201 6.87 16.11 -0.34
N LEU A 202 7.24 14.84 -0.17
CA LEU A 202 8.61 14.38 -0.44
C LEU A 202 8.99 14.50 -1.92
N ILE A 203 8.05 14.27 -2.83
CA ILE A 203 8.26 14.48 -4.27
C ILE A 203 8.49 15.97 -4.55
N GLN A 204 7.64 16.85 -4.02
CA GLN A 204 7.80 18.30 -4.18
C GLN A 204 9.14 18.78 -3.65
N GLU A 205 9.50 18.40 -2.41
CA GLU A 205 10.79 18.74 -1.81
C GLU A 205 11.97 18.22 -2.64
N SER A 206 11.87 17.01 -3.20
CA SER A 206 12.92 16.44 -4.04
C SER A 206 13.11 17.23 -5.34
N GLN A 207 12.01 17.67 -5.96
CA GLN A 207 12.05 18.46 -7.18
C GLN A 207 12.58 19.88 -6.93
N GLU A 208 12.26 20.48 -5.78
CA GLU A 208 12.78 21.78 -5.36
C GLU A 208 14.28 21.72 -5.03
N LYS A 209 14.70 20.73 -4.24
CA LYS A 209 16.11 20.58 -3.82
C LYS A 209 17.01 20.17 -4.98
N GLN A 210 16.51 19.35 -5.90
CA GLN A 210 17.29 18.81 -7.00
C GLN A 210 16.41 18.65 -8.26
N PRO A 211 16.25 19.71 -9.07
CA PRO A 211 15.48 19.66 -10.30
C PRO A 211 15.94 18.52 -11.22
N GLY A 212 15.00 17.70 -11.68
CA GLY A 212 15.27 16.52 -12.51
C GLY A 212 15.67 15.24 -11.76
N ALA A 213 15.79 15.26 -10.42
CA ALA A 213 16.04 14.05 -9.64
C ALA A 213 14.85 13.07 -9.64
N PHE A 214 13.64 13.59 -9.81
CA PHE A 214 12.42 12.81 -9.97
C PHE A 214 12.02 12.81 -11.45
N GLN A 215 12.18 11.69 -12.13
CA GLN A 215 12.00 11.61 -13.59
C GLN A 215 10.55 11.34 -14.01
N ALA A 216 9.81 10.56 -13.24
CA ALA A 216 8.44 10.19 -13.56
C ALA A 216 7.50 11.40 -13.55
N ALA A 217 6.45 11.34 -14.37
CA ALA A 217 5.39 12.32 -14.32
C ALA A 217 4.67 12.22 -12.97
N VAL A 218 4.33 13.37 -12.38
CA VAL A 218 3.65 13.43 -11.08
C VAL A 218 2.24 13.98 -11.29
N VAL A 219 1.24 13.20 -10.89
CA VAL A 219 -0.17 13.57 -11.00
C VAL A 219 -0.81 13.41 -9.62
N PRO A 220 -0.75 14.43 -8.75
CA PRO A 220 -1.35 14.35 -7.43
C PRO A 220 -2.86 14.14 -7.52
N TRP A 221 -3.43 13.36 -6.59
CA TRP A 221 -4.87 13.07 -6.59
C TRP A 221 -5.54 13.34 -5.23
N GLU A 222 -6.77 13.84 -5.26
CA GLU A 222 -7.67 13.91 -4.09
C GLU A 222 -8.77 12.85 -4.15
N SER A 223 -9.15 12.47 -5.37
CA SER A 223 -10.07 11.37 -5.64
C SER A 223 -9.47 10.44 -6.70
N ALA A 224 -9.62 9.13 -6.53
CA ALA A 224 -9.15 8.15 -7.50
C ALA A 224 -9.86 8.26 -8.87
N THR A 225 -10.93 9.06 -8.98
CA THR A 225 -11.51 9.44 -10.28
C THR A 225 -10.53 10.23 -11.16
N GLU A 226 -9.59 10.97 -10.58
CA GLU A 226 -8.54 11.68 -11.31
C GLU A 226 -7.53 10.72 -11.91
N VAL A 227 -7.16 9.67 -11.15
CA VAL A 227 -6.34 8.55 -11.66
C VAL A 227 -7.07 7.86 -12.80
N ALA A 228 -8.36 7.53 -12.63
CA ALA A 228 -9.17 6.89 -13.67
C ALA A 228 -9.24 7.73 -14.95
N ARG A 229 -9.47 9.04 -14.82
CA ARG A 229 -9.50 9.99 -15.96
C ARG A 229 -8.17 10.03 -16.69
N TYR A 230 -7.06 10.12 -15.96
CA TYR A 230 -5.73 10.11 -16.56
C TYR A 230 -5.49 8.83 -17.39
N LEU A 231 -5.83 7.66 -16.82
CA LEU A 231 -5.68 6.39 -17.53
C LEU A 231 -6.59 6.31 -18.77
N GLN A 232 -7.82 6.79 -18.69
CA GLN A 232 -8.74 6.86 -19.83
C GLN A 232 -8.22 7.75 -20.95
N GLU A 233 -7.66 8.92 -20.61
CA GLU A 233 -7.07 9.83 -21.59
C GLU A 233 -5.81 9.24 -22.22
N MET A 234 -5.01 8.51 -21.45
CA MET A 234 -3.83 7.81 -21.93
C MET A 234 -4.19 6.72 -22.94
N LEU A 235 -5.25 5.93 -22.69
CA LEU A 235 -5.70 4.88 -23.62
C LEU A 235 -6.34 5.40 -24.92
N ARG A 236 -6.70 6.69 -24.98
CA ARG A 236 -7.25 7.31 -26.20
C ARG A 236 -6.17 7.83 -27.16
N ARG A 237 -4.93 7.92 -26.70
CA ARG A 237 -3.77 8.39 -27.47
C ARG A 237 -3.06 7.21 -28.11
#